data_AF-A0A699WU14-F1
#
_entry.id   AF-A0A699WU14-F1
#
_cell.length_a   1.000
_cell.length_b   1.000
_cell.length_c   1.000
_cell.angle_alpha   90.00
_cell.angle_beta   90.00
_cell.angle_gamma   90.00
#
_symmetry.space_group_name_H-M   'P 1'
#
loop_
_entity.id
_entity.type
_entity.pdbx_description
1 polymer ?
#
loop_
_entity_poly.entity_id
_entity_poly.type
_entity_poly.pdbx_seq_one_letter_code
_entity_poly.pdbx_strand_id
1 'polypeptide(L)' 'DLKSQTGYVFVLNGGAVDWKSAKQSMFATSSAEAEYIAAFDASKEAVWLKKVHTDDNLADPLLKH' A
#
# COMPACT_ATOMS: atom_id res chain seq x y z
N ASP A 1 -0.57 18.85 -17.96
CA ASP A 1 -1.00 17.78 -17.05
C ASP A 1 0.23 16.94 -16.73
N LEU A 2 0.75 17.05 -15.50
CA LEU A 2 2.07 16.53 -15.12
C LEU A 2 2.01 15.11 -14.50
N LYS A 3 0.89 14.41 -14.64
CA LYS A 3 0.73 13.09 -14.01
C LYS A 3 1.42 12.01 -14.84
N SER A 4 2.43 11.38 -14.26
CA SER A 4 3.12 10.22 -14.83
C SER A 4 2.13 9.06 -15.06
N GLN A 5 2.28 8.33 -16.16
CA GLN A 5 1.58 7.06 -16.37
C GLN A 5 2.42 5.93 -15.78
N THR A 6 1.77 5.01 -15.09
CA THR A 6 2.37 3.75 -14.61
C THR A 6 1.57 2.58 -15.15
N GLY A 7 2.27 1.53 -15.55
CA GLY A 7 1.65 0.30 -16.00
C GLY A 7 2.55 -0.91 -15.84
N TYR A 8 1.98 -2.09 -16.02
CA TYR A 8 2.68 -3.37 -16.05
C TYR A 8 2.19 -4.23 -17.22
N VAL A 9 3.02 -5.17 -17.64
CA VAL A 9 2.70 -6.24 -18.60
C VAL A 9 3.28 -7.54 -18.04
N PHE A 10 2.44 -8.56 -17.89
CA PHE A 10 2.84 -9.92 -17.59
C PHE A 10 2.99 -10.71 -18.89
N VAL A 11 4.14 -11.39 -19.05
CA VAL A 11 4.45 -12.21 -20.23
C VAL A 11 4.69 -13.65 -19.78
N LEU A 12 4.00 -14.60 -20.41
CA LEU A 12 4.16 -16.04 -20.20
C LEU A 12 4.50 -16.70 -21.55
N ASN A 13 5.56 -17.51 -21.61
CA ASN A 13 6.03 -18.19 -22.83
C ASN A 13 6.21 -17.25 -24.04
N GLY A 14 6.61 -15.99 -23.80
CA GLY A 14 6.79 -14.98 -24.85
C GLY A 14 5.51 -14.25 -25.29
N GLY A 15 4.34 -14.60 -24.75
CA GLY A 15 3.07 -13.90 -25.00
C GLY A 15 2.61 -13.07 -23.80
N ALA A 16 2.10 -11.87 -24.03
CA ALA A 16 1.51 -11.05 -22.98
C ALA A 16 0.18 -11.67 -22.51
N VAL A 17 0.05 -11.92 -21.20
CA VAL A 17 -1.12 -12.57 -20.58
C VAL A 17 -1.97 -11.61 -19.77
N ASP A 18 -1.40 -10.51 -19.27
CA ASP A 18 -2.12 -9.47 -18.54
C ASP A 18 -1.37 -8.14 -18.62
N TRP A 19 -2.11 -7.02 -18.62
CA TRP A 19 -1.52 -5.69 -18.60
C TRP A 19 -2.46 -4.65 -18.03
N LYS A 20 -1.87 -3.59 -17.47
CA LYS A 20 -2.60 -2.42 -16.97
C LYS A 20 -1.81 -1.15 -17.22
N SER A 21 -2.49 -0.07 -17.58
CA SER A 21 -1.93 1.29 -17.56
C SER A 21 -2.88 2.23 -16.82
N ALA A 22 -2.36 2.99 -15.87
CA ALA A 22 -3.09 3.94 -15.06
C ALA A 22 -2.29 5.22 -14.86
N LYS A 23 -3.00 6.34 -14.85
CA LYS A 23 -2.44 7.64 -14.50
C LYS A 23 -2.14 7.66 -13.00
N GLN A 24 -0.89 7.91 -12.60
CA GLN A 24 -0.55 8.01 -11.18
C GLN A 24 -1.31 9.19 -10.59
N SER A 25 -2.20 8.89 -9.62
CA SER A 25 -3.04 9.90 -8.97
C SER A 25 -2.25 10.76 -7.99
N MET A 26 -1.10 10.26 -7.50
CA MET A 26 -0.25 10.98 -6.56
C MET A 26 0.80 11.77 -7.34
N PHE A 27 0.52 13.06 -7.45
CA PHE A 27 1.45 14.06 -7.90
C PHE A 27 2.21 14.58 -6.67
N ALA A 28 3.29 13.92 -6.29
CA ALA A 28 4.27 14.59 -5.43
C ALA A 28 4.95 15.64 -6.31
N THR A 29 4.61 16.91 -6.08
CA THR A 29 5.13 18.05 -6.86
C THR A 29 6.61 18.30 -6.54
N SER A 30 7.15 17.62 -5.53
CA SER A 30 8.52 17.72 -5.04
C SER A 30 8.95 16.42 -4.32
N SER A 31 10.27 16.21 -4.20
CA SER A 31 10.83 15.09 -3.41
C SER A 31 10.37 15.12 -1.95
N ALA A 32 10.25 16.32 -1.37
CA ALA A 32 9.78 16.50 0.00
C ALA A 32 8.32 16.04 0.19
N GLU A 33 7.44 16.30 -0.78
CA GLU A 33 6.07 15.78 -0.74
C GLU A 33 6.04 14.26 -0.88
N ALA A 34 6.92 13.67 -1.69
CA ALA A 34 7.03 12.22 -1.81
C ALA A 34 7.49 11.58 -0.49
N GLU A 35 8.50 12.15 0.17
CA GLU A 35 8.98 11.72 1.48
C GLU A 35 7.90 11.85 2.56
N TYR A 36 7.14 12.95 2.54
CA TYR A 36 6.02 13.17 3.46
C TYR A 36 4.90 12.16 3.26
N ILE A 37 4.51 11.89 2.00
CA ILE A 37 3.50 10.88 1.67
C ILE A 37 3.95 9.48 2.14
N ALA A 38 5.20 9.11 1.88
CA ALA A 38 5.76 7.83 2.31
C ALA A 38 5.77 7.68 3.83
N ALA A 39 6.19 8.73 4.55
CA ALA A 39 6.18 8.74 6.02
C ALA A 39 4.75 8.67 6.59
N PHE A 40 3.79 9.35 5.97
CA PHE A 40 2.38 9.34 6.35
C PHE A 40 1.76 7.96 6.18
N ASP A 41 1.99 7.30 5.05
CA ASP A 41 1.46 5.95 4.82
C ASP A 41 2.14 4.91 5.72
N ALA A 42 3.46 4.99 5.93
CA ALA A 42 4.15 4.15 6.91
C ALA A 42 3.60 4.32 8.34
N SER A 43 3.22 5.56 8.71
CA SER A 43 2.62 5.84 10.01
C SER A 43 1.22 5.23 10.16
N LYS A 44 0.40 5.22 9.10
CA LYS A 44 -0.91 4.56 9.12
C LYS A 44 -0.78 3.05 9.32
N GLU A 45 0.13 2.43 8.58
CA GLU A 45 0.40 0.98 8.69
C GLU A 45 0.92 0.62 10.08
N ALA A 46 1.81 1.43 10.65
CA ALA A 46 2.30 1.22 12.02
C ALA A 46 1.18 1.30 13.07
N VAL A 47 0.23 2.23 12.91
CA VAL A 47 -0.94 2.34 13.79
C VAL A 47 -1.86 1.13 13.63
N TRP A 48 -2.10 0.69 12.39
CA TRP A 48 -2.91 -0.50 12.12
C TRP A 48 -2.28 -1.77 12.70
N LEU A 49 -0.98 -1.99 12.48
CA LEU A 49 -0.25 -3.12 13.06
C LEU A 49 -0.28 -3.07 14.58
N LYS A 50 -0.06 -1.90 15.21
CA LYS A 50 -0.16 -1.78 16.66
C LYS A 50 -1.54 -2.20 17.18
N LYS A 51 -2.61 -1.84 16.46
CA LYS A 51 -3.97 -2.25 16.82
C LYS A 51 -4.15 -3.77 16.70
N VAL A 52 -3.73 -4.37 15.60
CA VAL A 52 -3.80 -5.83 15.39
C VAL A 52 -3.01 -6.61 16.46
N HIS A 53 -1.79 -6.20 16.79
CA HIS A 53 -0.97 -6.85 17.83
C HIS A 53 -1.49 -6.62 19.26
N THR A 54 -2.23 -5.54 19.48
CA THR A 54 -2.89 -5.30 20.78
C THR A 54 -4.16 -6.14 20.90
N ASP A 55 -4.91 -6.29 19.81
CA ASP A 55 -6.11 -7.13 19.76
C ASP A 55 -5.77 -8.64 19.88
N ASP A 56 -4.59 -9.08 19.43
CA ASP A 56 -4.12 -10.48 19.57
C ASP A 56 -3.66 -10.83 21.01
N ASN A 57 -3.33 -9.84 21.84
CA ASN A 57 -3.00 -10.02 23.27
C ASN A 57 -4.22 -9.91 24.20
N LEU A 58 -5.41 -9.66 23.64
CA LEU A 58 -6.69 -9.81 24.33
C LEU A 58 -7.40 -11.07 23.82
N ALA A 59 -6.68 -12.19 23.76
CA ALA A 59 -7.32 -13.50 23.80
C ALA A 59 -8.05 -13.61 25.15
N ASP A 60 -9.32 -13.23 25.12
CA ASP A 60 -10.29 -13.28 26.20
C ASP A 60 -10.24 -14.65 26.91
N PRO A 61 -9.90 -14.73 28.21
CA PRO A 61 -9.91 -15.99 28.94
C PRO A 61 -11.32 -16.54 29.20
N LEU A 62 -12.39 -15.85 28.77
CA LEU A 62 -13.77 -16.23 29.05
C LEU A 62 -14.47 -17.07 27.97
N LEU A 63 -13.79 -17.45 26.88
CA LEU A 63 -14.38 -18.26 25.81
C LEU A 63 -13.95 -19.74 25.84
N LYS A 64 -13.74 -20.27 27.05
CA LYS A 64 -13.65 -21.72 27.32
C LYS A 64 -14.64 -22.12 28.41
N HIS A 65 -15.93 -22.18 28.07
CA HIS A 65 -16.90 -23.07 28.71
C HIS A 65 -18.13 -23.25 27.84
#